data_AF-A0A0D0BXV3-F1
#
_entry.id   AF-A0A0D0BXV3-F1
#
_cell.length_a   1.000
_cell.length_b   1.000
_cell.length_c   1.000
_cell.angle_alpha   90.00
_cell.angle_beta   90.00
_cell.angle_gamma   90.00
#
_symmetry.space_group_name_H-M   'P 1'
#
loop_
_entity.id
_entity.type
_entity.pdbx_description
1 polymer ?
#
loop_
_entity_poly.entity_id
_entity_poly.type
_entity_poly.pdbx_seq_one_letter_code
_entity_poly.pdbx_strand_id
1 'polypeptide(L)'
;TGSTMDLPARGTRNAPKTFKGKYTRVEGFIHHYEKLLSKYNITDNSDKCNGILEYVTLTVKTLILLTTEYQANDWKGLKKYLLKVYDAE
;
A
#
# COMPACT_ATOMS: atom_id res chain seq x y z
N THR A 1 -16.45 -0.88 16.28
CA THR A 1 -17.19 -1.22 15.05
C THR A 1 -16.19 -1.30 13.93
N GLY A 2 -15.83 -2.51 13.49
CA GLY A 2 -14.77 -2.72 12.51
C GLY A 2 -15.25 -2.39 11.10
N SER A 3 -14.85 -1.24 10.56
CA SER A 3 -15.10 -0.86 9.18
C SER A 3 -14.55 -1.95 8.26
N THR A 4 -15.45 -2.64 7.57
CA THR A 4 -15.12 -3.70 6.62
C THR A 4 -14.59 -3.01 5.36
N MET A 5 -13.27 -2.84 5.25
CA MET A 5 -12.66 -2.51 3.97
C MET A 5 -12.99 -3.65 2.99
N ASP A 6 -13.70 -3.37 1.89
CA ASP A 6 -14.01 -4.29 0.78
C ASP A 6 -12.77 -4.80 0.01
N LEU A 7 -11.59 -4.64 0.59
CA LEU A 7 -10.33 -5.10 0.03
C LEU A 7 -10.19 -6.62 0.21
N PRO A 8 -9.75 -7.36 -0.82
CA PRO A 8 -9.66 -8.80 -0.75
C PRO A 8 -8.65 -9.24 0.32
N ALA A 9 -9.11 -10.11 1.22
CA ALA A 9 -8.28 -10.64 2.29
C ALA A 9 -6.97 -11.26 1.76
N ARG A 10 -5.88 -11.04 2.51
CA ARG A 10 -4.54 -11.48 2.16
C ARG A 10 -4.52 -12.99 1.86
N GLY A 11 -4.00 -13.37 0.70
CA GLY A 11 -3.90 -14.78 0.27
C GLY A 11 -5.06 -15.28 -0.60
N THR A 12 -6.10 -14.47 -0.83
CA THR A 12 -7.13 -14.78 -1.83
C THR A 12 -6.60 -14.58 -3.25
N ARG A 13 -7.22 -15.25 -4.24
CA ARG A 13 -6.80 -15.22 -5.66
C ARG A 13 -6.67 -13.81 -6.24
N ASN A 14 -7.40 -12.84 -5.69
CA ASN A 14 -7.47 -11.47 -6.17
C ASN A 14 -6.69 -10.47 -5.30
N ALA A 15 -6.05 -10.93 -4.21
CA ALA A 15 -5.22 -10.09 -3.36
C ALA A 15 -3.83 -9.92 -3.98
N PRO A 16 -3.24 -8.72 -3.92
CA PRO A 16 -1.84 -8.53 -4.30
C PRO A 16 -0.94 -9.40 -3.42
N LYS A 17 0.14 -9.91 -4.04
CA LYS A 17 1.15 -10.68 -3.32
C LYS A 17 1.75 -9.80 -2.22
N THR A 18 1.93 -10.36 -1.03
CA THR A 18 2.53 -9.64 0.10
C THR A 18 3.90 -9.10 -0.28
N PHE A 19 4.06 -7.79 -0.21
CA PHE A 19 5.32 -7.12 -0.47
C PHE A 19 6.26 -7.30 0.71
N LYS A 20 7.38 -7.99 0.46
CA LYS A 20 8.38 -8.33 1.48
C LYS A 20 9.55 -7.33 1.57
N GLY A 21 9.46 -6.16 0.92
CA GLY A 21 10.56 -5.20 0.87
C GLY A 21 11.67 -5.56 -0.13
N LYS A 22 11.38 -6.37 -1.15
CA LYS A 22 12.32 -6.57 -2.27
C LYS A 22 12.24 -5.37 -3.22
N TYR A 23 13.35 -4.64 -3.31
CA TYR A 23 13.53 -3.41 -4.05
C TYR A 23 13.12 -3.53 -5.55
N THR A 24 13.48 -4.63 -6.23
CA THR A 24 13.17 -4.90 -7.66
C THR A 24 11.67 -4.96 -8.03
N ARG A 25 10.76 -4.80 -7.07
CA ARG A 25 9.32 -5.01 -7.26
C ARG A 25 8.44 -3.93 -6.64
N VAL A 26 9.00 -2.81 -6.14
CA VAL A 26 8.19 -1.77 -5.50
C VAL A 26 7.23 -1.10 -6.50
N GLU A 27 7.68 -0.78 -7.72
CA GLU A 27 6.82 -0.23 -8.77
C GLU A 27 5.69 -1.18 -9.16
N GLY A 28 6.02 -2.45 -9.42
CA GLY A 28 5.04 -3.47 -9.78
C GLY A 28 4.01 -3.72 -8.67
N PHE A 29 4.44 -3.64 -7.41
CA PHE A 29 3.56 -3.73 -6.25
C PHE A 29 2.60 -2.54 -6.17
N ILE A 30 3.13 -1.30 -6.24
CA ILE A 30 2.32 -0.08 -6.19
C ILE A 30 1.32 -0.05 -7.35
N HIS A 31 1.75 -0.39 -8.56
CA HIS A 31 0.87 -0.45 -9.73
C HIS A 31 -0.26 -1.48 -9.55
N HIS A 32 0.05 -2.65 -9.01
CA HIS A 32 -0.97 -3.66 -8.74
C HIS A 32 -1.94 -3.20 -7.65
N TYR A 33 -1.44 -2.51 -6.63
CA TYR A 33 -2.27 -1.93 -5.59
C TYR A 33 -3.19 -0.82 -6.13
N GLU A 34 -2.70 0.09 -6.96
CA GLU A 34 -3.53 1.13 -7.59
C GLU A 34 -4.62 0.54 -8.50
N LYS A 35 -4.31 -0.51 -9.26
CA LYS A 35 -5.33 -1.25 -10.02
C LYS A 35 -6.41 -1.85 -9.12
N LEU A 36 -6.03 -2.34 -7.94
CA LEU A 36 -6.96 -2.85 -6.95
C LEU A 36 -7.86 -1.73 -6.43
N LEU A 37 -7.28 -0.60 -6.04
CA LEU A 37 -8.02 0.58 -5.58
C LEU A 37 -9.03 1.03 -6.64
N SER A 38 -8.62 1.13 -7.91
CA SER A 38 -9.54 1.47 -9.01
C SER A 38 -10.65 0.43 -9.18
N LYS A 39 -10.34 -0.86 -9.06
CA LYS A 39 -11.34 -1.94 -9.18
C LYS A 39 -12.41 -1.87 -8.09
N TYR A 40 -12.02 -1.50 -6.87
CA TYR A 40 -12.94 -1.37 -5.72
C TYR A 40 -13.43 0.08 -5.53
N ASN A 41 -13.22 0.98 -6.49
CA ASN A 41 -13.62 2.40 -6.43
C ASN A 41 -13.14 3.13 -5.16
N ILE A 42 -11.96 2.79 -4.64
CA ILE A 42 -11.38 3.46 -3.49
C ILE A 42 -10.71 4.76 -3.95
N THR A 43 -11.41 5.88 -3.71
CA THR A 43 -10.98 7.22 -4.12
C THR A 43 -10.43 8.04 -2.95
N ASP A 44 -10.84 7.75 -1.72
CA ASP A 44 -10.37 8.41 -0.51
C ASP A 44 -8.89 8.11 -0.23
N ASN A 45 -8.11 9.12 0.14
CA ASN A 45 -6.67 8.92 0.35
C ASN A 45 -6.36 8.26 1.70
N SER A 46 -7.19 8.46 2.72
CA SER A 46 -7.03 7.77 4.00
C SER A 46 -7.24 6.27 3.80
N ASP A 47 -8.29 5.87 3.06
CA ASP A 47 -8.52 4.46 2.72
C ASP A 47 -7.37 3.85 1.93
N LYS A 48 -6.80 4.59 0.98
CA LYS A 48 -5.61 4.13 0.23
C LYS A 48 -4.38 3.95 1.14
N CYS A 49 -4.15 4.88 2.06
CA CYS A 49 -3.03 4.79 3.01
C CYS A 49 -3.21 3.64 4.00
N ASN A 50 -4.43 3.40 4.46
CA ASN A 50 -4.73 2.28 5.38
C ASN A 50 -4.67 0.93 4.66
N GLY A 51 -5.23 0.82 3.46
CA GLY A 51 -5.34 -0.43 2.71
C GLY A 51 -4.00 -1.04 2.33
N ILE A 52 -2.96 -0.22 2.07
CA ILE A 52 -1.64 -0.73 1.69
C ILE A 52 -0.98 -1.51 2.84
N LEU A 53 -1.33 -1.19 4.11
CA LEU A 53 -0.79 -1.84 5.30
C LEU A 53 -1.14 -3.33 5.38
N GLU A 54 -2.21 -3.76 4.72
CA GLU A 54 -2.66 -5.15 4.68
C GLU A 54 -1.82 -6.01 3.71
N TYR A 55 -1.13 -5.36 2.78
CA TYR A 55 -0.40 -6.01 1.68
C TYR A 55 1.12 -5.92 1.81
N VAL A 56 1.63 -5.35 2.90
CA VAL A 56 3.06 -5.23 3.18
C VAL A 56 3.46 -6.09 4.39
N THR A 57 4.76 -6.35 4.56
CA THR A 57 5.28 -6.99 5.78
C THR A 57 5.26 -6.04 6.97
N LEU A 58 5.37 -6.59 8.19
CA LEU A 58 5.40 -5.80 9.42
C LEU A 58 6.50 -4.72 9.41
N THR A 59 7.70 -5.05 8.91
CA THR A 59 8.81 -4.08 8.81
C THR A 59 8.46 -2.89 7.92
N VAL A 60 7.88 -3.14 6.74
CA VAL A 60 7.46 -2.08 5.82
C VAL A 60 6.26 -1.31 6.39
N LYS A 61 5.34 -2.01 7.06
CA LYS A 61 4.20 -1.40 7.77
C LYS A 61 4.69 -0.40 8.80
N THR A 62 5.63 -0.77 9.67
CA THR A 62 6.22 0.13 10.66
C THR A 62 6.88 1.34 9.99
N LEU A 63 7.63 1.13 8.90
CA LEU A 63 8.26 2.21 8.15
C LEU A 63 7.21 3.18 7.58
N ILE A 64 6.12 2.67 6.98
CA ILE A 64 5.02 3.49 6.47
C ILE A 64 4.34 4.29 7.59
N LEU A 65 4.06 3.66 8.73
CA LEU A 65 3.38 4.32 9.86
C LEU A 65 4.19 5.51 10.43
N LEU A 66 5.52 5.47 10.27
CA LEU A 66 6.43 6.52 10.72
C LEU A 66 6.57 7.68 9.73
N THR A 67 6.01 7.60 8.51
CA THR A 67 6.14 8.67 7.52
C THR A 67 5.16 9.80 7.76
N THR A 68 5.61 11.02 7.47
CA THR A 68 4.76 12.22 7.50
C THR A 68 3.63 12.16 6.49
N GLU A 69 3.87 11.52 5.34
CA GLU A 69 2.90 11.36 4.26
C GLU A 69 1.74 10.44 4.68
N TYR A 70 2.03 9.36 5.42
CA TYR A 70 0.99 8.51 5.97
C TYR A 70 0.14 9.27 7.00
N GLN A 71 0.78 9.99 7.92
CA GLN A 71 0.09 10.80 8.93
C GLN A 71 -0.78 11.92 8.31
N ALA A 72 -0.35 12.46 7.17
CA ALA A 72 -1.09 13.46 6.41
C ALA A 72 -2.21 12.88 5.51
N ASN A 73 -2.39 11.55 5.48
CA ASN A 73 -3.24 10.86 4.51
C ASN A 73 -2.90 11.24 3.04
N ASP A 74 -1.63 11.51 2.75
CA ASP A 74 -1.17 11.84 1.40
C ASP A 74 -0.67 10.58 0.68
N TRP A 75 -1.60 9.89 0.01
CA TRP A 75 -1.26 8.72 -0.81
C TRP A 75 -0.21 9.04 -1.89
N LYS A 76 -0.26 10.24 -2.49
CA LYS A 76 0.65 10.62 -3.58
C LYS A 76 2.07 10.82 -3.05
N GLY A 77 2.21 11.49 -1.90
CA GLY A 77 3.47 11.62 -1.18
C GLY A 77 4.00 10.26 -0.74
N LEU A 78 3.15 9.44 -0.11
CA LEU A 78 3.52 8.12 0.40
C LEU A 78 4.01 7.20 -0.73
N LYS A 79 3.33 7.21 -1.88
CA LYS A 79 3.77 6.50 -3.09
C LYS A 79 5.17 6.92 -3.52
N LYS A 80 5.42 8.23 -3.63
CA LYS A 80 6.75 8.75 -4.01
C LYS A 80 7.83 8.37 -3.00
N TYR A 81 7.50 8.41 -1.72
CA TYR A 81 8.41 8.01 -0.65
C TYR A 81 8.75 6.51 -0.76
N LEU A 82 7.74 5.65 -0.91
CA LEU A 82 7.94 4.21 -1.08
C LEU A 82 8.77 3.88 -2.33
N LEU A 83 8.51 4.56 -3.45
CA LEU A 83 9.37 4.48 -4.63
C LEU A 83 10.79 4.90 -4.24
N LYS A 84 11.02 6.11 -3.76
CA LYS A 84 12.37 6.60 -3.41
C LYS A 84 13.15 5.68 -2.45
N VAL A 85 12.50 5.10 -1.45
CA VAL A 85 13.16 4.23 -0.45
C VAL A 85 13.55 2.87 -1.03
N TYR A 86 12.76 2.34 -1.97
CA TYR A 86 12.93 0.98 -2.49
C TYR A 86 13.31 0.92 -3.98
N ASP A 87 13.39 2.05 -4.67
CA ASP A 87 13.87 2.25 -6.04
C ASP A 87 15.39 2.50 -6.07
N ALA A 88 16.10 2.20 -4.97
CA ALA A 88 17.55 2.29 -4.90
C ALA A 88 18.20 1.13 -5.71
N GLU A 89 18.20 1.26 -7.04
CA GLU A 89 19.18 0.71 -7.98
C GLU A 89 19.46 1.70 -9.12
#